data_AF-A0A967WQ16-F1
#
_entry.id   AF-A0A967WQ16-F1
#
_cell.length_a   1.000
_cell.length_b   1.000
_cell.length_c   1.000
_cell.angle_alpha   90.00
_cell.angle_beta   90.00
_cell.angle_gamma   90.00
#
_symmetry.space_group_name_H-M   'P 1'
#
loop_
_entity.id
_entity.type
_entity.pdbx_description
1 polymer ?
#
loop_
_entity_poly.entity_id
_entity_poly.type
_entity_poly.pdbx_seq_one_letter_code
_entity_poly.pdbx_strand_id
1 'polypeptide(L)' 'LRPAFKPDGKVTAGNAPGLNDGASAIVYASRERANELGAQPLARVVGYAQAAVPPKELFTA' A
#
# COMPACT_ATOMS: atom_id res chain seq x y z
N LEU A 1 11.00 -17.63 15.11
CA LEU A 1 9.54 -17.71 15.38
C LEU A 1 8.99 -18.96 14.69
N ARG A 2 7.93 -19.58 15.23
CA ARG A 2 7.32 -20.75 14.56
C ARG A 2 6.71 -20.33 13.21
N PRO A 3 6.79 -21.18 12.17
CA PRO A 3 6.09 -20.93 10.91
C PRO A 3 4.58 -20.75 11.13
N ALA A 4 3.99 -19.74 10.48
CA ALA A 4 2.59 -19.35 10.73
C ALA A 4 1.58 -20.13 9.86
N PHE A 5 1.99 -20.65 8.70
CA PHE A 5 1.05 -21.20 7.69
C PHE A 5 1.34 -22.63 7.23
N LYS A 6 2.59 -23.06 7.22
CA LYS A 6 3.00 -24.40 6.76
C LYS A 6 4.04 -24.98 7.71
N PRO A 7 3.99 -26.30 8.00
CA PRO A 7 5.12 -27.00 8.59
C PRO A 7 6.38 -26.73 7.74
N ASP A 8 7.49 -26.39 8.40
CA ASP A 8 8.78 -26.02 7.79
C ASP A 8 8.77 -24.80 6.83
N GLY A 9 7.72 -23.98 6.89
CA GLY A 9 7.63 -22.72 6.14
C GLY A 9 8.55 -21.61 6.68
N LYS A 10 8.83 -20.60 5.84
CA LYS A 10 9.68 -19.45 6.22
C LYS A 10 8.90 -18.24 6.77
N VAL A 11 7.59 -18.19 6.53
CA VAL A 11 6.74 -17.06 6.93
C VAL A 11 6.31 -17.21 8.39
N THR A 12 6.52 -16.16 9.18
CA THR A 12 6.25 -16.10 10.62
C THR A 12 5.56 -14.77 10.96
N ALA A 13 4.99 -14.67 12.16
CA ALA A 13 4.37 -13.42 12.61
C ALA A 13 5.35 -12.22 12.69
N GLY A 14 6.68 -12.46 12.76
CA GLY A 14 7.67 -11.38 12.85
C GLY A 14 8.20 -10.89 11.51
N ASN A 15 7.89 -11.58 10.40
CA ASN A 15 8.31 -11.18 9.05
C ASN A 15 7.14 -11.01 8.07
N ALA A 16 5.91 -10.99 8.59
CA ALA A 16 4.69 -10.78 7.82
C ALA A 16 3.95 -9.53 8.36
N PRO A 17 3.15 -8.85 7.51
CA PRO A 17 2.23 -7.82 7.98
C PRO A 17 1.29 -8.35 9.06
N GLY A 18 0.96 -7.50 10.03
CA GLY A 18 0.01 -7.83 11.10
C GLY A 18 -1.45 -7.68 10.68
N LEU A 19 -2.35 -8.04 11.59
CA LEU A 19 -3.74 -7.61 11.54
C LEU A 19 -3.83 -6.22 12.19
N ASN A 20 -4.42 -5.25 11.49
CA ASN A 20 -4.42 -3.85 11.90
C ASN A 20 -5.79 -3.21 11.70
N ASP A 21 -6.16 -2.32 12.63
CA ASP A 21 -7.32 -1.43 12.53
C ASP A 21 -6.84 0.02 12.30
N GLY A 22 -7.40 0.73 11.33
CA GLY A 22 -7.01 2.11 11.03
C GLY A 22 -7.84 2.78 9.94
N ALA A 23 -7.70 4.11 9.82
CA ALA A 23 -8.36 4.92 8.79
C ALA A 23 -7.40 5.97 8.21
N SER A 24 -7.61 6.36 6.95
CA SER A 24 -6.88 7.46 6.31
C SER A 24 -7.76 8.19 5.29
N ALA A 25 -7.45 9.45 5.01
CA ALA A 25 -8.12 10.26 4.00
C ALA A 25 -7.11 11.18 3.30
N ILE A 26 -7.34 11.44 2.02
CA ILE A 26 -6.56 12.37 1.21
C ILE A 26 -7.53 13.32 0.52
N VAL A 27 -7.23 14.63 0.57
CA VAL A 27 -7.88 15.62 -0.29
C VAL A 27 -7.05 15.74 -1.56
N TYR A 28 -7.64 15.38 -2.70
CA TYR A 28 -7.00 15.45 -4.01
C TYR A 28 -7.71 16.46 -4.90
N ALA A 29 -6.94 17.26 -5.63
CA ALA A 29 -7.45 18.31 -6.48
C ALA A 29 -6.53 18.55 -7.68
N SER A 30 -7.05 19.20 -8.73
CA SER A 30 -6.20 19.77 -9.76
C SER A 30 -5.32 20.88 -9.17
N ARG A 31 -4.18 21.15 -9.80
CA ARG A 31 -3.30 22.27 -9.39
C ARG A 31 -4.03 23.61 -9.45
N GLU A 32 -4.84 23.82 -10.48
CA GLU A 32 -5.66 25.03 -10.63
C GLU A 32 -6.59 25.22 -9.44
N ARG A 33 -7.36 24.17 -9.09
CA ARG A 33 -8.30 24.25 -7.97
C ARG A 33 -7.59 24.48 -6.63
N ALA A 34 -6.43 23.86 -6.43
CA ALA A 34 -5.63 24.10 -5.24
C ALA A 34 -5.17 25.56 -5.14
N ASN A 35 -4.74 26.16 -6.26
CA ASN A 35 -4.33 27.57 -6.32
C ASN A 35 -5.51 28.53 -6.05
N GLU A 36 -6.68 28.31 -6.65
CA GLU A 36 -7.89 29.11 -6.39
C GLU A 36 -8.28 29.11 -4.90
N LEU A 37 -8.10 27.97 -4.25
CA LEU A 37 -8.38 27.78 -2.83
C LEU A 37 -7.25 28.28 -1.92
N GLY A 38 -6.13 28.75 -2.48
CA GLY A 38 -4.93 29.13 -1.72
C GLY A 38 -4.27 27.95 -0.97
N ALA A 39 -4.60 26.71 -1.35
CA ALA A 39 -4.09 25.51 -0.70
C ALA A 39 -2.67 25.20 -1.20
N GLN A 40 -1.75 24.93 -0.27
CA GLN A 40 -0.37 24.51 -0.58
C GLN A 40 -0.32 22.99 -0.79
N PRO A 41 -0.06 22.48 -2.02
CA PRO A 41 -0.01 21.04 -2.25
C PRO A 41 1.18 20.39 -1.55
N LEU A 42 0.95 19.27 -0.86
CA LEU A 42 2.01 18.50 -0.19
C LEU A 42 2.83 17.65 -1.16
N ALA A 43 2.19 17.18 -2.24
CA ALA A 43 2.81 16.31 -3.24
C ALA A 43 2.06 16.42 -4.58
N ARG A 44 2.64 15.82 -5.62
CA ARG A 44 2.01 15.66 -6.94
C ARG A 44 2.11 14.19 -7.37
N VAL A 45 1.00 13.62 -7.82
CA VAL A 45 0.99 12.32 -8.51
C VAL A 45 1.61 12.50 -9.89
N VAL A 46 2.75 11.83 -10.14
CA VAL A 46 3.48 11.92 -11.42
C VAL A 46 3.10 10.82 -12.42
N GLY A 47 2.51 9.74 -11.92
CA GLY A 47 2.11 8.57 -12.71
C GLY A 47 1.69 7.43 -11.79
N TYR A 48 0.99 6.45 -12.35
CA TYR A 48 0.66 5.18 -11.71
C TYR A 48 0.57 4.09 -12.77
N ALA A 49 0.82 2.83 -12.38
CA ALA A 49 0.70 1.67 -13.27
C ALA A 49 0.15 0.47 -12.49
N GLN A 50 -0.46 -0.47 -13.21
CA GLN A 50 -0.94 -1.74 -12.67
C GLN A 50 -0.60 -2.86 -13.65
N ALA A 51 -0.27 -4.04 -13.11
CA ALA A 51 0.03 -5.24 -13.88
C ALA A 51 -0.61 -6.45 -13.23
N ALA A 52 -1.12 -7.37 -14.05
CA ALA A 52 -1.68 -8.63 -13.58
C ALA A 52 -0.59 -9.71 -13.55
N VAL A 53 -0.63 -10.55 -12.52
CA VAL A 53 0.20 -11.75 -12.37
C VAL A 53 -0.66 -12.92 -11.87
N PRO A 54 -0.26 -14.18 -12.11
CA PRO A 54 -0.93 -15.32 -11.51
C PRO A 54 -1.04 -15.15 -9.98
N PRO A 55 -2.19 -15.44 -9.33
CA PRO A 55 -2.39 -15.24 -7.89
C PRO A 55 -1.33 -15.89 -7.00
N LYS A 56 -0.78 -17.04 -7.42
CA LYS A 56 0.25 -17.78 -6.69
C LYS A 56 1.61 -17.05 -6.65
N GLU A 57 1.83 -16.10 -7.57
CA GLU A 57 3.08 -15.34 -7.72
C GLU A 57 3.07 -14.01 -6.95
N LEU A 58 1.93 -13.56 -6.43
CA LEU A 58 1.81 -12.28 -5.72
C LEU A 58 2.66 -12.18 -4.44
N PHE A 59 2.88 -13.31 -3.76
CA PHE A 59 3.57 -13.36 -2.45
C PHE A 59 4.58 -14.50 -2.37
N THR A 60 5.22 -14.84 -3.48
CA THR A 60 6.24 -15.91 -3.47
C THR A 60 7.40 -15.50 -2.56
N ALA A 61 7.64 -16.30 -1.52
CA ALA A 61 8.72 -16.16 -0.55
C ALA A 61 9.81 -17.22 -0.76
#